data_AF-A0A3G4W3V8-F1
#
_entry.id   AF-A0A3G4W3V8-F1
#
_cell.length_a   1.000
_cell.length_b   1.000
_cell.length_c   1.000
_cell.angle_alpha   90.00
_cell.angle_beta   90.00
_cell.angle_gamma   90.00
#
_symmetry.space_group_name_H-M   'P 1'
#
loop_
_entity.id
_entity.type
_entity.pdbx_description
1 polymer ?
#
loop_
_entity_poly.entity_id
_entity_poly.type
_entity_poly.pdbx_seq_one_letter_code
_entity_poly.pdbx_strand_id
1 'polypeptide(L)'
;MALDKQLDWLLDDLTRRVQQVRHAVVLSNDGLVTGASAGLEREDAEHLAAVAAGLQSLAKGSGRHFRAGEVRQTMVEFDEGVLFVLAAGAGSCLCVLSAAEADIGQIGYEMTLLVNRVGEHLGVTERRITGG
;
A
#
# COMPACT_ATOMS: atom_id res chain seq x y z
N MET A 1 19.81 -3.27 -1.20
CA MET A 1 18.47 -3.87 -1.23
C MET A 1 17.76 -3.22 -2.40
N ALA A 2 17.60 -3.94 -3.51
CA ALA A 2 17.05 -3.35 -4.73
C ALA A 2 15.57 -3.05 -4.50
N LEU A 3 15.12 -1.83 -4.84
CA LEU A 3 13.70 -1.60 -5.14
C LEU A 3 13.30 -2.70 -6.11
N ASP A 4 12.33 -3.52 -5.72
CA ASP A 4 11.90 -4.62 -6.54
C ASP A 4 11.09 -4.02 -7.68
N LYS A 5 11.75 -3.70 -8.81
CA LYS A 5 11.13 -3.11 -10.01
C LYS A 5 9.90 -3.90 -10.50
N GLN A 6 9.73 -5.14 -10.03
CA GLN A 6 8.54 -5.95 -10.25
C GLN A 6 7.27 -5.42 -9.56
N LEU A 7 7.34 -4.53 -8.57
CA LEU A 7 6.15 -3.94 -7.95
C LEU A 7 5.84 -2.54 -8.51
N ASP A 8 6.86 -1.78 -8.92
CA ASP A 8 6.69 -0.43 -9.46
C ASP A 8 5.71 -0.39 -10.64
N TRP A 9 5.82 -1.35 -11.57
CA TRP A 9 4.93 -1.39 -12.74
C TRP A 9 3.46 -1.66 -12.39
N LEU A 10 3.20 -2.41 -11.31
CA LEU A 10 1.85 -2.67 -10.81
C LEU A 10 1.24 -1.41 -10.20
N LEU A 11 2.06 -0.64 -9.49
CA LEU A 11 1.67 0.65 -8.92
C LEU A 11 1.40 1.68 -10.02
N ASP A 12 2.24 1.70 -11.05
CA ASP A 12 2.01 2.55 -12.21
C ASP A 12 0.75 2.16 -12.98
N ASP A 13 0.38 0.87 -13.00
CA ASP A 13 -0.86 0.42 -13.62
C ASP A 13 -2.08 0.92 -12.84
N LEU A 14 -2.01 0.96 -11.51
CA LEU A 14 -3.05 1.54 -10.67
C LEU A 14 -3.25 3.03 -10.97
N THR A 15 -2.17 3.82 -11.00
CA THR A 15 -2.25 5.27 -11.26
C THR A 15 -2.76 5.58 -12.67
N ARG A 16 -2.49 4.71 -13.65
CA ARG A 16 -3.08 4.82 -15.00
C ARG A 16 -4.56 4.44 -15.06
N ARG A 17 -5.00 3.43 -14.32
CA ARG A 17 -6.41 2.98 -14.31
C ARG A 17 -7.32 3.95 -13.55
N VAL A 18 -6.81 4.55 -12.48
CA VAL A 18 -7.56 5.46 -11.63
C VAL A 18 -6.86 6.81 -11.63
N GLN A 19 -7.30 7.70 -12.51
CA GLN A 19 -6.66 9.01 -12.74
C GLN A 19 -6.63 9.90 -11.50
N GLN A 20 -7.52 9.66 -10.52
CA GLN A 20 -7.56 10.39 -9.26
C GLN A 20 -6.52 9.89 -8.24
N VAL A 21 -5.87 8.74 -8.48
CA VAL A 21 -4.74 8.29 -7.67
C VAL A 21 -3.51 9.09 -8.06
N ARG A 22 -2.98 9.84 -7.10
CA ARG A 22 -1.78 10.68 -7.28
C ARG A 22 -0.51 9.86 -7.07
N HIS A 23 -0.49 9.08 -5.99
CA HIS A 23 0.70 8.31 -5.59
C HIS A 23 0.30 6.96 -4.98
N ALA A 24 1.14 5.96 -5.18
CA ALA A 24 1.01 4.67 -4.53
C ALA A 24 2.38 4.12 -4.10
N VAL A 25 2.42 3.47 -2.94
CA VAL A 25 3.63 2.85 -2.40
C VAL A 25 3.28 1.51 -1.74
N VAL A 26 4.10 0.48 -1.99
CA VAL A 26 4.09 -0.74 -1.19
C VAL A 26 5.25 -0.67 -0.21
N LEU A 27 4.99 -1.06 1.03
CA LEU A 27 5.98 -1.12 2.09
C LEU A 27 5.92 -2.45 2.83
N SER A 28 7.04 -2.87 3.39
CA SER A 28 7.12 -4.00 4.32
C SER A 28 6.65 -3.60 5.72
N ASN A 29 6.44 -4.60 6.59
CA ASN A 29 5.94 -4.41 7.95
C ASN A 29 6.93 -3.68 8.89
N ASP A 30 8.19 -3.54 8.49
CA ASP A 30 9.20 -2.71 9.15
C ASP A 30 9.20 -1.25 8.65
N GLY A 31 8.33 -0.91 7.69
CA GLY A 31 8.17 0.45 7.16
C GLY A 31 9.07 0.79 5.98
N LEU A 32 9.82 -0.16 5.43
CA LEU A 32 10.67 0.08 4.26
C LEU A 32 9.87 0.03 2.96
N VAL A 33 10.16 0.97 2.06
CA VAL A 33 9.57 1.01 0.72
C VAL A 33 10.05 -0.20 -0.09
N THR A 34 9.11 -0.99 -0.61
CA THR A 34 9.38 -2.14 -1.48
C THR A 34 9.00 -1.89 -2.94
N GLY A 35 8.13 -0.92 -3.21
CA GLY A 35 7.84 -0.40 -4.54
C GLY A 35 7.12 0.94 -4.49
N ALA A 36 7.29 1.77 -5.51
CA ALA A 36 6.63 3.09 -5.61
C ALA A 36 6.16 3.38 -7.04
N SER A 37 5.08 4.15 -7.17
CA SER A 37 4.63 4.67 -8.47
C SER A 37 5.61 5.70 -9.02
N ALA A 38 5.83 5.72 -10.34
CA ALA A 38 6.84 6.51 -11.04
C ALA A 38 6.78 8.04 -10.80
N GLY A 39 5.61 8.57 -10.44
CA GLY A 39 5.41 10.00 -10.14
C GLY A 39 5.75 10.39 -8.69
N LEU A 40 6.22 9.46 -7.86
CA LEU A 40 6.55 9.69 -6.46
C LEU A 40 8.07 9.67 -6.28
N GLU A 41 8.64 10.79 -5.84
CA GLU A 41 10.06 10.85 -5.55
C GLU A 41 10.41 9.95 -4.36
N ARG A 42 11.66 9.52 -4.29
CA ARG A 42 12.10 8.55 -3.28
C ARG A 42 11.88 9.05 -1.84
N GLU A 43 12.20 10.32 -1.59
CA GLU A 43 12.03 10.93 -0.26
C GLU A 43 10.56 10.95 0.16
N ASP A 44 9.67 11.34 -0.76
CA ASP A 44 8.22 11.32 -0.52
C ASP A 44 7.68 9.90 -0.34
N ALA A 45 8.22 8.91 -1.07
CA ALA A 45 7.87 7.51 -0.89
C ALA A 45 8.25 6.99 0.50
N GLU A 46 9.46 7.32 0.97
CA GLU A 46 9.94 6.97 2.31
C GLU A 46 9.07 7.66 3.38
N HIS A 47 8.68 8.93 3.15
CA HIS A 47 7.77 9.64 4.04
C HIS A 47 6.38 8.99 4.10
N LEU A 48 5.76 8.71 2.96
CA LEU A 48 4.45 8.05 2.89
C LEU A 48 4.47 6.65 3.52
N ALA A 49 5.56 5.90 3.36
CA ALA A 49 5.73 4.60 4.01
C ALA A 49 5.79 4.74 5.54
N ALA A 50 6.52 5.72 6.07
CA ALA A 50 6.57 5.98 7.51
C ALA A 50 5.19 6.35 8.08
N VAL A 51 4.45 7.21 7.39
CA VAL A 51 3.07 7.58 7.76
C VAL A 51 2.16 6.34 7.77
N ALA A 52 2.20 5.54 6.70
CA ALA A 52 1.39 4.33 6.58
C ALA A 52 1.71 3.32 7.70
N ALA A 53 2.98 3.08 8.00
CA ALA A 53 3.42 2.19 9.07
C ALA A 53 2.90 2.67 10.44
N GLY A 54 2.98 3.98 10.72
CA GLY A 54 2.44 4.58 11.95
C GLY A 54 0.93 4.39 12.09
N LEU A 55 0.17 4.71 11.04
CA LEU A 55 -1.29 4.53 11.01
C LEU A 55 -1.68 3.07 11.24
N GLN A 56 -0.98 2.15 10.59
CA GLN A 56 -1.27 0.72 10.72
C GLN A 56 -0.93 0.18 12.11
N SER A 57 0.15 0.66 12.73
CA SER A 57 0.51 0.32 14.10
C SER A 57 -0.56 0.77 15.10
N LEU A 58 -1.03 2.01 14.98
CA LEU A 58 -2.11 2.55 15.81
C LEU A 58 -3.40 1.74 15.62
N ALA A 59 -3.82 1.52 14.37
CA ALA A 59 -5.03 0.77 14.06
C ALA A 59 -4.97 -0.68 14.58
N LYS A 60 -3.82 -1.38 14.42
CA LYS A 60 -3.60 -2.73 14.96
C LYS A 60 -3.68 -2.72 16.50
N GLY A 61 -3.12 -1.70 17.15
CA GLY A 61 -3.20 -1.50 18.59
C GLY A 61 -4.64 -1.37 19.08
N SER A 62 -5.43 -0.51 18.43
CA SER A 62 -6.86 -0.33 18.72
C SER A 62 -7.67 -1.61 18.48
N GLY A 63 -7.44 -2.30 17.35
CA GLY A 63 -8.13 -3.55 17.02
C GLY A 63 -7.92 -4.63 18.09
N ARG A 64 -6.68 -4.80 18.58
CA ARG A 64 -6.38 -5.71 19.69
C ARG A 64 -7.02 -5.25 21.00
N HIS A 65 -6.88 -3.96 21.35
CA HIS A 65 -7.38 -3.42 22.61
C HIS A 65 -8.90 -3.58 22.75
N PHE A 66 -9.64 -3.26 21.69
CA PHE A 66 -11.09 -3.35 21.67
C PHE A 66 -11.63 -4.70 21.19
N ARG A 67 -10.76 -5.69 20.92
CA ARG A 67 -11.13 -7.02 20.38
C ARG A 67 -11.95 -6.92 19.09
N ALA A 68 -11.63 -5.95 18.23
CA ALA A 68 -12.31 -5.69 16.96
C ALA A 68 -11.73 -6.47 15.78
N GLY A 69 -10.71 -7.31 16.03
CA GLY A 69 -10.06 -8.13 15.01
C GLY A 69 -8.95 -7.41 14.25
N GLU A 70 -8.63 -7.94 13.06
CA GLU A 70 -7.54 -7.45 12.21
C GLU A 70 -7.95 -6.20 11.42
N VAL A 71 -6.98 -5.31 11.21
CA VAL A 71 -7.18 -4.09 10.42
C VAL A 71 -7.31 -4.47 8.95
N ARG A 72 -8.46 -4.17 8.36
CA ARG A 72 -8.70 -4.35 6.92
C ARG A 72 -8.15 -3.18 6.12
N GLN A 73 -8.45 -1.96 6.58
CA GLN A 73 -8.07 -0.72 5.93
C GLN A 73 -8.10 0.45 6.92
N THR A 74 -7.29 1.46 6.64
CA THR A 74 -7.35 2.79 7.26
C THR A 74 -7.58 3.81 6.15
N MET A 75 -8.45 4.79 6.39
CA MET A 75 -8.73 5.90 5.48
C MET A 75 -8.59 7.22 6.24
N VAL A 76 -7.88 8.18 5.66
CA VAL A 76 -7.71 9.54 6.20
C VAL A 76 -8.13 10.51 5.11
N GLU A 77 -9.16 11.30 5.41
CA GLU A 77 -9.65 12.37 4.53
C GLU A 77 -8.95 13.68 4.87
N PHE A 78 -8.45 14.34 3.84
CA PHE A 78 -7.93 15.70 3.85
C PHE A 78 -8.83 16.59 3.00
N ASP A 79 -8.70 17.90 3.13
CA ASP A 79 -9.49 18.86 2.33
C ASP A 79 -9.32 18.63 0.81
N GLU A 80 -8.15 18.18 0.37
CA GLU A 80 -7.79 18.02 -1.04
C GLU A 80 -7.33 16.59 -1.42
N GLY A 81 -7.60 15.60 -0.58
CA GLY A 81 -7.22 14.23 -0.89
C GLY A 81 -7.66 13.20 0.12
N VAL A 82 -7.50 11.93 -0.25
CA VAL A 82 -7.77 10.80 0.65
C VAL A 82 -6.58 9.84 0.62
N LEU A 83 -6.08 9.50 1.80
CA LEU A 83 -5.04 8.49 2.00
C LEU A 83 -5.66 7.17 2.43
N PHE A 84 -5.33 6.11 1.71
CA PHE A 84 -5.74 4.75 1.99
C PHE A 84 -4.53 3.92 2.40
N VAL A 85 -4.70 3.09 3.43
CA VAL A 85 -3.68 2.14 3.89
C VAL A 85 -4.34 0.77 4.02
N LEU A 86 -3.97 -0.17 3.14
CA LEU A 86 -4.50 -1.53 3.08
C LEU A 86 -3.44 -2.55 3.47
N ALA A 87 -3.82 -3.59 4.21
CA ALA A 87 -2.96 -4.74 4.40
C ALA A 87 -2.77 -5.48 3.06
N ALA A 88 -1.52 -5.75 2.68
CA ALA A 88 -1.15 -6.36 1.40
C ALA A 88 -0.53 -7.77 1.59
N GLY A 89 -1.18 -8.62 2.39
CA GLY A 89 -0.68 -9.95 2.74
C GLY A 89 0.25 -9.95 3.96
N ALA A 90 0.84 -11.11 4.26
CA ALA A 90 1.67 -11.32 5.45
C ALA A 90 2.97 -10.52 5.34
N GLY A 91 3.01 -9.36 6.01
CA GLY A 91 4.24 -8.57 6.12
C GLY A 91 4.37 -7.41 5.15
N SER A 92 3.32 -7.05 4.39
CA SER A 92 3.35 -5.86 3.54
C SER A 92 2.05 -5.04 3.59
N CYS A 93 2.14 -3.79 3.16
CA CYS A 93 1.06 -2.83 3.16
C CYS A 93 1.09 -2.02 1.86
N LEU A 94 -0.09 -1.72 1.32
CA LEU A 94 -0.29 -0.80 0.21
C LEU A 94 -0.80 0.53 0.77
N CYS A 95 -0.16 1.63 0.38
CA CYS A 95 -0.58 2.99 0.70
C CYS A 95 -0.85 3.75 -0.60
N VAL A 96 -1.99 4.44 -0.68
CA VAL A 96 -2.45 5.16 -1.87
C VAL A 96 -2.93 6.54 -1.47
N LEU A 97 -2.40 7.58 -2.11
CA LEU A 97 -2.90 8.95 -1.99
C LEU A 97 -3.69 9.31 -3.24
N SER A 98 -4.91 9.77 -3.04
CA SER A 98 -5.82 10.20 -4.10
C SER A 98 -6.30 11.64 -3.89
N ALA A 99 -6.91 12.20 -4.92
CA ALA A 99 -7.62 13.46 -4.86
C ALA A 99 -9.00 13.30 -4.15
N ALA A 100 -9.55 14.37 -3.60
CA ALA A 100 -10.75 14.34 -2.74
C ALA A 100 -12.04 13.91 -3.47
N GLU A 101 -12.09 14.16 -4.77
CA GLU A 101 -13.17 13.90 -5.71
C GLU A 101 -13.17 12.46 -6.26
N ALA A 102 -12.24 11.62 -5.78
CA ALA A 102 -12.12 10.25 -6.25
C ALA A 102 -13.30 9.39 -5.83
N ASP A 103 -13.70 8.46 -6.71
CA ASP A 103 -14.63 7.41 -6.35
C ASP A 103 -13.92 6.42 -5.41
N ILE A 104 -14.24 6.53 -4.12
CA ILE A 104 -13.71 5.67 -3.05
C ILE A 104 -13.99 4.18 -3.32
N GLY A 105 -15.15 3.87 -3.90
CA GLY A 105 -15.51 2.49 -4.26
C GLY A 105 -14.62 1.94 -5.37
N GLN A 106 -14.37 2.74 -6.41
CA GLN A 106 -13.45 2.38 -7.49
C GLN A 106 -12.02 2.20 -6.99
N ILE A 107 -11.53 3.13 -6.16
CA ILE A 107 -10.19 3.02 -5.55
C ILE A 107 -10.09 1.74 -4.72
N GLY A 108 -11.05 1.49 -3.83
CA GLY A 108 -11.02 0.29 -2.98
C GLY A 108 -11.04 -1.01 -3.79
N TYR A 109 -11.78 -1.04 -4.90
CA TYR A 109 -11.80 -2.18 -5.83
C TYR A 109 -10.43 -2.43 -6.47
N GLU A 110 -9.84 -1.40 -7.08
CA GLU A 110 -8.54 -1.51 -7.75
C GLU A 110 -7.41 -1.82 -6.76
N MET A 111 -7.45 -1.24 -5.56
CA MET A 111 -6.51 -1.57 -4.48
C MET A 111 -6.60 -3.04 -4.06
N THR A 112 -7.82 -3.59 -3.97
CA THR A 112 -8.02 -5.01 -3.63
C THR A 112 -7.43 -5.91 -4.71
N LEU A 113 -7.66 -5.59 -5.98
CA LEU A 113 -7.05 -6.33 -7.10
C LEU A 113 -5.52 -6.24 -7.08
N LEU A 114 -4.98 -5.06 -6.78
CA LEU A 114 -3.54 -4.85 -6.69
C LEU A 114 -2.93 -5.67 -5.55
N VAL A 115 -3.51 -5.64 -4.34
CA VAL A 115 -3.05 -6.44 -3.21
C VAL A 115 -2.99 -7.93 -3.53
N ASN A 116 -3.99 -8.46 -4.24
CA ASN A 116 -3.98 -9.86 -4.67
C ASN A 116 -2.80 -10.16 -5.61
N ARG A 117 -2.54 -9.27 -6.58
CA ARG A 117 -1.40 -9.41 -7.52
C ARG A 117 -0.04 -9.29 -6.80
N VAL A 118 0.08 -8.36 -5.84
CA VAL A 118 1.28 -8.20 -5.02
C VAL A 118 1.54 -9.46 -4.20
N GLY A 119 0.50 -10.03 -3.59
CA GLY A 119 0.60 -11.28 -2.83
C GLY A 119 1.08 -12.47 -3.68
N GLU A 120 0.63 -12.59 -4.93
CA GLU A 120 1.13 -13.61 -5.85
C GLU A 120 2.62 -13.43 -6.17
N HIS A 121 3.08 -12.19 -6.37
CA HIS A 121 4.49 -11.90 -6.68
C HIS A 121 5.40 -12.16 -5.48
N LEU A 122 5.01 -11.70 -4.29
CA LEU A 122 5.78 -11.92 -3.05
C LEU A 122 5.85 -13.41 -2.69
N GLY A 123 4.73 -14.15 -2.82
CA GLY A 123 4.71 -15.60 -2.57
C GLY A 123 5.48 -16.43 -3.63
N VAL A 124 5.76 -15.86 -4.80
CA VAL A 124 6.70 -16.46 -5.77
C VAL A 124 8.15 -16.22 -5.36
N THR A 125 8.46 -15.02 -4.86
CA THR A 125 9.81 -14.68 -4.37
C THR A 125 10.20 -15.53 -3.16
N GLU A 126 9.33 -15.68 -2.15
CA GLU A 126 9.61 -16.52 -0.97
C GLU A 126 9.94 -17.97 -1.33
N ARG A 127 9.20 -18.57 -2.28
CA ARG A 127 9.46 -19.93 -2.77
C ARG A 127 10.79 -20.09 -3.49
N ARG A 128 11.30 -19.04 -4.15
CA ARG A 128 12.63 -19.05 -4.77
C ARG A 128 13.76 -19.04 -3.73
N ILE A 129 13.55 -18.42 -2.58
CA ILE A 129 14.58 -18.28 -1.54
C ILE A 129 14.71 -19.58 -0.73
N THR A 130 13.63 -20.35 -0.55
CA THR A 130 13.67 -21.64 0.18
C THR A 130 14.07 -22.84 -0.69
N GLY A 131 14.33 -22.64 -1.99
CA GLY A 131 14.60 -23.71 -2.96
C GLY A 131 16.02 -23.74 -3.53
N GLY A 132 17.01 -23.14 -2.85
CA GLY A 132 18.42 -23.10 -3.26
C GLY A 132 19.35 -23.86 -2.32
#